data_AF-A0A445C1C6-F1
#
_entry.id   AF-A0A445C1C6-F1
#
_cell.length_a   1.000
_cell.length_b   1.000
_cell.length_c   1.000
_cell.angle_alpha   90.00
_cell.angle_beta   90.00
_cell.angle_gamma   90.00
#
_symmetry.space_group_name_H-M   'P 1'
#
loop_
_entity.id
_entity.type
_entity.pdbx_description
1 polymer ?
#
loop_
_entity_poly.entity_id
_entity_poly.type
_entity_poly.pdbx_seq_one_letter_code
_entity_poly.pdbx_strand_id
1 'polypeptide(L)' 'MDLKGCPMETLPCMSQYYELIEIDLSCSSSIIQVWHGKKFLQKLKYLYLSKCPRLKQIPDLSEAPNLEILHV' A
#
# COMPACT_ATOMS: atom_id res chain seq x y z
N MET A 1 -3.63 11.89 1.75
CA MET A 1 -3.81 11.63 3.19
C MET A 1 -2.43 11.30 3.75
N ASP A 2 -1.94 12.09 4.70
CA ASP A 2 -0.61 11.89 5.29
C ASP A 2 -0.70 10.76 6.34
N LEU A 3 -0.10 9.61 6.06
CA LEU A 3 -0.16 8.38 6.89
C LEU A 3 0.98 8.30 7.91
N LYS A 4 1.74 9.39 8.14
CA LYS A 4 2.97 9.41 8.94
C LYS A 4 2.86 9.04 10.43
N GLY A 5 1.68 8.71 10.95
CA GLY A 5 1.47 8.47 12.39
C GLY A 5 0.68 7.21 12.75
N CYS A 6 0.36 6.31 11.82
CA CYS A 6 -0.45 5.14 12.14
C CYS A 6 0.41 3.98 12.69
N PRO A 7 0.20 3.54 13.95
CA PRO A 7 0.75 2.28 14.45
C PRO A 7 -0.12 1.15 13.90
N MET A 8 -0.05 0.92 12.59
CA MET A 8 -0.87 -0.08 11.91
C MET A 8 0.06 -1.10 11.27
N GLU A 9 0.10 -2.32 11.80
CA GLU A 9 0.79 -3.45 11.17
C GLU A 9 0.23 -3.74 9.75
N THR A 10 -1.00 -3.27 9.46
CA THR A 10 -1.68 -3.30 8.16
C THR A 10 -2.69 -2.13 8.06
N LEU A 11 -2.87 -1.54 6.87
CA LEU A 11 -3.86 -0.46 6.62
C LEU A 11 -5.28 -0.80 7.15
N PRO A 12 -5.95 0.12 7.90
CA PRO A 12 -7.26 -0.14 8.49
C PRO A 12 -8.36 -0.26 7.41
N CYS A 13 -9.49 -0.87 7.77
CA CYS A 13 -10.60 -1.27 6.90
C CYS A 13 -10.85 -0.31 5.72
N MET A 14 -10.60 -0.81 4.51
CA MET A 14 -10.32 -0.02 3.31
C MET A 14 -11.58 0.37 2.50
N SER A 15 -12.77 0.37 3.10
CA SER A 15 -14.01 0.79 2.40
C SER A 15 -13.97 2.25 1.91
N GLN A 16 -12.96 3.02 2.30
CA GLN A 16 -12.67 4.39 1.84
C GLN A 16 -11.61 4.48 0.73
N TYR A 17 -10.97 3.37 0.32
CA TYR A 17 -9.78 3.40 -0.54
C TYR A 17 -10.05 2.94 -1.97
N TYR A 18 -11.31 2.69 -2.34
CA TYR A 18 -11.71 2.50 -3.74
C TYR A 18 -11.32 3.70 -4.61
N GLU A 19 -11.08 4.86 -4.00
CA GLU A 19 -10.68 6.08 -4.70
C GLU A 19 -9.20 6.42 -4.59
N LEU A 20 -8.39 5.58 -3.92
CA LEU A 20 -6.98 5.89 -3.75
C LEU A 20 -6.23 5.74 -5.07
N ILE A 21 -5.59 6.84 -5.49
CA ILE A 21 -4.77 6.89 -6.71
C ILE A 21 -3.30 6.59 -6.39
N GLU A 22 -2.85 6.92 -5.19
CA GLU A 22 -1.45 6.82 -4.79
C GLU A 22 -1.33 6.33 -3.35
N ILE A 23 -0.44 5.35 -3.14
CA ILE A 23 0.01 4.87 -1.84
C ILE A 23 1.52 5.10 -1.77
N ASP A 24 1.94 5.96 -0.84
CA ASP A 24 3.35 6.12 -0.49
C ASP A 24 3.59 5.58 0.92
N LEU A 25 4.34 4.48 0.99
CA LEU A 25 4.85 3.86 2.22
C LEU A 25 6.38 3.95 2.29
N SER A 26 6.99 4.79 1.47
CA SER A 26 8.44 4.93 1.44
C SER A 26 8.99 5.29 2.83
N CYS A 27 10.15 4.73 3.16
CA CYS A 27 10.82 4.86 4.45
C CYS A 27 10.01 4.31 5.65
N SER A 28 8.93 3.55 5.43
CA SER A 28 8.16 2.98 6.53
C SER A 28 8.95 1.89 7.25
N SER A 29 9.33 2.18 8.49
CA SER A 29 10.11 1.27 9.34
C SER A 29 9.27 0.21 10.04
N SER A 30 7.94 0.31 9.99
CA SER A 30 7.00 -0.57 10.68
C SER A 30 6.22 -1.49 9.73
N ILE A 31 6.15 -1.18 8.44
CA ILE A 31 5.32 -1.94 7.50
C ILE A 31 5.91 -3.34 7.27
N ILE A 32 5.10 -4.37 7.50
CA ILE A 32 5.45 -5.78 7.25
C ILE A 32 4.79 -6.27 5.97
N GLN A 33 3.57 -5.79 5.71
CA GLN A 33 2.76 -6.09 4.54
C GLN A 33 1.92 -4.86 4.15
N VAL A 34 1.82 -4.58 2.85
CA VAL A 34 1.12 -3.40 2.32
C VAL A 34 -0.41 -3.49 2.55
N TRP A 35 -1.02 -4.61 2.16
CA TRP A 35 -2.43 -4.93 2.48
C TRP A 35 -2.65 -6.43 2.61
N HIS A 36 -3.69 -6.80 3.38
CA HIS A 36 -4.06 -8.20 3.67
C HIS A 36 -5.37 -8.59 2.97
N GLY A 37 -5.42 -9.79 2.40
CA GLY A 37 -6.58 -10.34 1.68
C GLY A 37 -6.81 -9.73 0.30
N LYS A 38 -7.78 -10.28 -0.45
CA LYS A 38 -8.11 -9.84 -1.81
C LYS A 38 -8.79 -8.48 -1.80
N LYS A 39 -8.08 -7.43 -2.22
CA LYS A 39 -8.61 -6.06 -2.35
C LYS A 39 -8.81 -5.71 -3.82
N PHE A 40 -9.69 -4.75 -4.09
CA PHE A 40 -9.88 -4.20 -5.44
C PHE A 40 -9.54 -2.72 -5.39
N LEU A 41 -8.26 -2.42 -5.60
CA LEU A 41 -7.70 -1.07 -5.63
C LEU A 41 -7.78 -0.53 -7.07
N GLN A 42 -9.00 -0.44 -7.59
CA GLN A 42 -9.22 -0.12 -9.00
C GLN A 42 -8.70 1.26 -9.40
N LYS A 43 -8.65 2.25 -8.51
CA LYS A 43 -8.12 3.57 -8.86
C LYS A 43 -6.62 3.73 -8.59
N LEU A 44 -5.96 2.74 -7.97
CA LEU A 44 -4.57 2.85 -7.58
C LEU A 44 -3.66 2.82 -8.81
N LYS A 45 -2.86 3.87 -8.97
CA LYS A 45 -1.90 4.06 -10.07
C LYS A 45 -0.46 4.06 -9.59
N TYR A 46 -0.20 4.55 -8.37
CA TYR A 46 1.15 4.73 -7.86
C TYR A 46 1.33 4.03 -6.52
N LEU A 47 2.38 3.21 -6.40
CA LEU A 47 2.74 2.52 -5.17
C LEU A 47 4.24 2.68 -4.89
N TYR A 48 4.58 3.39 -3.81
CA TYR A 48 5.95 3.58 -3.36
C TYR A 48 6.20 2.79 -2.06
N LEU A 49 7.16 1.87 -2.10
CA LEU A 49 7.56 0.94 -1.04
C LEU A 49 9.06 1.05 -0.71
N SER A 50 9.75 2.06 -1.26
CA SER A 50 11.19 2.19 -1.11
C SER A 50 11.62 2.33 0.35
N LYS A 51 12.76 1.74 0.72
CA LYS A 51 13.34 1.85 2.08
C LYS A 51 12.40 1.34 3.20
N CYS A 52 11.67 0.25 2.97
CA CYS A 52 10.89 -0.42 4.02
C CYS A 52 11.65 -1.60 4.64
N PRO A 53 12.42 -1.43 5.74
CA PRO A 53 13.32 -2.45 6.28
C PRO A 53 12.61 -3.69 6.84
N ARG A 54 11.31 -3.60 7.15
CA ARG A 54 10.51 -4.70 7.71
C ARG A 54 9.54 -5.33 6.71
N LEU A 55 9.48 -4.82 5.47
CA LEU A 55 8.57 -5.34 4.46
C LEU A 55 9.02 -6.74 4.05
N LYS A 56 8.21 -7.75 4.37
CA LYS A 56 8.53 -9.16 4.10
C LYS A 56 7.99 -9.64 2.76
N GLN A 57 6.89 -9.05 2.31
CA GLN A 57 6.20 -9.49 1.11
C GLN A 57 5.56 -8.31 0.37
N ILE A 58 5.70 -8.33 -0.95
CA ILE A 58 4.97 -7.46 -1.85
C ILE A 58 3.56 -8.05 -2.00
N PRO A 59 2.49 -7.23 -1.97
CA PRO A 59 1.13 -7.72 -2.17
C PRO A 59 0.91 -8.26 -3.59
N ASP A 60 -0.14 -9.06 -3.76
CA ASP A 60 -0.59 -9.47 -5.08
C ASP A 60 -1.11 -8.24 -5.85
N LEU A 61 -0.40 -7.87 -6.93
CA LEU A 61 -0.72 -6.69 -7.73
C LEU A 61 -1.92 -6.92 -8.67
N SER A 62 -2.40 -8.15 -8.83
CA SER A 62 -3.64 -8.43 -9.58
C SER A 62 -4.87 -7.75 -8.96
N GLU A 63 -4.75 -7.36 -7.70
CA GLU A 63 -5.72 -6.60 -6.91
C GLU A 63 -5.73 -5.09 -7.22
N ALA A 64 -4.69 -4.59 -7.89
CA ALA A 64 -4.53 -3.20 -8.31
C ALA A 64 -4.36 -3.14 -9.85
N PRO A 65 -5.43 -3.44 -10.62
CA PRO A 65 -5.32 -3.64 -12.07
C PRO A 65 -4.91 -2.40 -12.87
N ASN A 66 -5.04 -1.21 -12.29
CA ASN A 66 -4.68 0.06 -12.92
C ASN A 66 -3.36 0.64 -12.39
N LEU A 67 -2.53 -0.18 -11.73
CA LEU A 67 -1.24 0.24 -11.23
C LEU A 67 -0.30 0.56 -12.40
N GLU A 68 0.16 1.81 -12.46
CA GLU A 68 1.05 2.33 -13.50
C GLU A 68 2.51 2.31 -13.03
N ILE A 69 2.76 2.67 -11.76
CA ILE A 69 4.10 2.74 -11.18
C ILE A 69 4.16 1.99 -9.86
N LEU A 70 5.16 1.11 -9.77
CA LEU A 70 5.61 0.47 -8.54
C LEU A 70 7.08 0.86 -8.31
N HIS A 71 7.38 1.46 -7.16
CA HIS A 71 8.74 1.79 -6.74
C HIS A 71 9.04 1.05 -5.44
N VAL A 72 10.02 0.13 -5.45
CA VAL A 72 10.36 -0.73 -4.31
C VAL A 72 11.74 -0.44 -3.72
#